data_AF-A0AA37RSF1-F1
#
_entry.id   AF-A0AA37RSF1-F1
#
_cell.length_a   1.000
_cell.length_b   1.000
_cell.length_c   1.000
_cell.angle_alpha   90.00
_cell.angle_beta   90.00
_cell.angle_gamma   90.00
#
_symmetry.space_group_name_H-M   'P 1'
#
loop_
_entity.id
_entity.type
_entity.pdbx_description
1 polymer ?
#
loop_
_entity_poly.entity_id
_entity_poly.type
_entity_poly.pdbx_seq_one_letter_code
_entity_poly.pdbx_strand_id
1 'polypeptide(L)'
;MANRLNPSVTVGIGLGFWLSLAISVTMTLHDWHLNPNSVFIDSGMTQWGRVFDTAWSWFLPLMPSLTLLCIGVHWLLETRKKDRLS
;
A
#
# COMPACT_ATOMS: atom_id res chain seq x y z
N MET A 1 -20.10 -22.59 -13.98
CA MET A 1 -20.28 -21.15 -13.69
C MET A 1 -19.01 -20.64 -13.02
N ALA A 2 -18.26 -19.72 -13.64
CA ALA A 2 -17.05 -19.17 -13.04
C ALA A 2 -17.43 -18.26 -11.85
N ASN A 3 -16.82 -18.50 -10.70
CA ASN A 3 -17.04 -17.70 -9.49
C ASN A 3 -16.41 -16.32 -9.71
N ARG A 4 -17.21 -15.31 -10.07
CA ARG A 4 -16.71 -13.94 -10.23
C ARG A 4 -16.55 -13.32 -8.85
N LEU A 5 -15.33 -12.88 -8.53
CA LEU A 5 -15.05 -12.09 -7.33
C LEU A 5 -15.88 -10.81 -7.32
N ASN A 6 -16.33 -10.37 -6.13
CA ASN A 6 -17.05 -9.12 -5.94
C ASN A 6 -16.19 -7.94 -6.47
N PRO A 7 -16.72 -7.07 -7.35
CA PRO A 7 -15.97 -5.94 -7.90
C PRO A 7 -15.30 -5.06 -6.83
N SER A 8 -15.96 -4.84 -5.69
CA SER A 8 -15.40 -4.03 -4.59
C SER A 8 -14.18 -4.69 -3.96
N VAL A 9 -14.15 -6.02 -3.91
CA VAL A 9 -12.99 -6.77 -3.42
C VAL A 9 -11.83 -6.65 -4.41
N THR A 10 -12.09 -6.88 -5.70
CA THR A 10 -11.06 -6.78 -6.74
C THR A 10 -10.45 -5.37 -6.82
N VAL A 11 -11.30 -4.33 -6.85
CA VAL A 11 -10.86 -2.93 -6.88
C VAL A 11 -10.13 -2.57 -5.58
N GLY A 12 -10.65 -2.97 -4.43
CA GLY A 12 -10.05 -2.65 -3.14
C GLY A 12 -8.69 -3.32 -2.91
N ILE A 13 -8.49 -4.56 -3.38
CA ILE A 13 -7.18 -5.22 -3.37
C ILE A 13 -6.19 -4.45 -4.25
N GLY A 14 -6.58 -4.12 -5.48
CA GLY A 14 -5.72 -3.39 -6.41
C GLY A 14 -5.30 -2.02 -5.86
N LEU A 15 -6.27 -1.22 -5.40
CA LEU A 15 -5.99 0.10 -4.83
C LEU A 15 -5.18 0.03 -3.53
N GLY A 16 -5.53 -0.90 -2.63
CA GLY A 16 -4.79 -1.09 -1.38
C GLY A 16 -3.34 -1.48 -1.61
N PHE A 17 -3.07 -2.38 -2.57
CA PHE A 17 -1.71 -2.76 -2.96
C PHE A 17 -0.91 -1.55 -3.47
N TRP A 18 -1.45 -0.83 -4.46
CA TRP A 18 -0.74 0.31 -5.07
C TRP A 18 -0.50 1.47 -4.10
N LEU A 19 -1.49 1.79 -3.25
CA LEU A 19 -1.34 2.82 -2.23
C LEU A 19 -0.29 2.43 -1.18
N SER A 20 -0.32 1.18 -0.72
CA SER A 20 0.66 0.69 0.27
C SER A 20 2.07 0.70 -0.29
N LEU A 21 2.24 0.30 -1.56
CA LEU A 21 3.52 0.34 -2.26
C LEU A 21 4.02 1.78 -2.44
N ALA A 22 3.15 2.71 -2.84
CA ALA A 22 3.53 4.11 -3.03
C ALA A 22 3.97 4.76 -1.71
N ILE A 23 3.23 4.51 -0.63
CA ILE A 23 3.54 5.04 0.70
C ILE A 23 4.84 4.41 1.22
N SER A 24 5.00 3.08 1.12
CA SER A 24 6.19 2.41 1.64
C SER A 24 7.47 2.84 0.93
N VAL A 25 7.43 3.00 -0.40
CA VAL A 25 8.56 3.53 -1.18
C VAL A 25 8.85 4.97 -0.78
N THR A 26 7.83 5.81 -0.66
CA THR A 26 8.02 7.22 -0.30
C THR A 26 8.63 7.38 1.09
N MET A 27 8.15 6.61 2.08
CA MET A 27 8.70 6.63 3.44
C MET A 27 10.13 6.10 3.48
N THR A 28 10.42 5.03 2.75
CA THR A 28 11.78 4.48 2.66
C THR A 28 12.75 5.47 2.02
N LEU A 29 12.35 6.13 0.93
CA LEU A 29 13.18 7.15 0.28
C LEU A 29 13.38 8.37 1.18
N HIS A 30 12.34 8.78 1.91
CA HIS A 30 12.41 9.86 2.88
C HIS A 30 13.39 9.53 4.02
N ASP A 31 13.28 8.34 4.61
CA ASP A 31 14.18 7.87 5.66
C ASP A 31 15.62 7.76 5.17
N TRP A 32 15.82 7.28 3.94
CA TRP A 32 17.13 7.17 3.31
C TRP A 32 17.76 8.55 3.05
N HIS A 33 16.97 9.52 2.57
CA HIS A 33 17.45 10.87 2.27
C HIS A 33 17.80 11.66 3.54
N LEU A 34 16.98 11.57 4.59
CA LEU A 34 17.20 12.29 5.84
C LEU A 34 18.37 11.75 6.66
N ASN A 35 18.75 10.49 6.44
CA ASN A 35 19.75 9.81 7.25
C ASN A 35 20.92 9.28 6.40
N PRO A 36 21.71 10.16 5.76
CA PRO A 36 22.75 9.75 4.81
C PRO A 36 23.94 9.02 5.47
N ASN A 37 24.23 9.24 6.75
CA ASN A 37 25.33 8.58 7.48
C ASN A 37 24.83 7.46 8.42
N SER A 38 23.66 6.89 8.13
CA SER A 38 22.93 6.04 9.08
C SER A 38 22.93 4.56 8.70
N VAL A 39 21.99 3.83 9.30
CA VAL A 39 21.63 2.43 9.03
C VAL A 39 21.63 2.08 7.53
N PHE A 40 21.39 3.00 6.60
CA PHE A 40 21.40 2.70 5.16
C PHE A 40 22.78 2.69 4.47
N ILE A 41 23.82 3.25 5.07
CA ILE A 41 25.18 3.30 4.48
C ILE A 41 26.18 2.67 5.44
N ASP A 42 26.95 1.71 4.94
CA ASP A 42 28.09 1.12 5.67
C ASP A 42 29.31 1.11 4.74
N SER A 43 30.43 1.61 5.26
CA SER A 43 31.71 1.70 4.54
C SER A 43 31.62 2.44 3.20
N GLY A 44 30.75 3.45 3.12
CA GLY A 44 30.51 4.25 1.91
C GLY A 44 29.60 3.59 0.86
N MET A 45 29.05 2.40 1.15
CA MET A 45 28.14 1.69 0.25
C MET A 45 26.73 1.62 0.82
N THR A 46 25.73 1.80 -0.05
CA THR A 46 24.32 1.61 0.29
C THR A 46 24.04 0.15 0.62
N GLN A 47 23.50 -0.07 1.82
CA GLN A 47 23.06 -1.36 2.31
C GLN A 47 21.64 -1.64 1.80
N TRP A 48 21.54 -2.05 0.54
CA TRP A 48 20.25 -2.31 -0.12
C TRP A 48 19.34 -3.28 0.63
N GLY A 49 19.91 -4.28 1.32
CA GLY A 49 19.13 -5.17 2.19
C GLY A 49 18.31 -4.41 3.23
N ARG A 50 18.91 -3.43 3.91
CA ARG A 50 18.23 -2.59 4.90
C ARG A 50 17.20 -1.66 4.27
N VAL A 51 17.45 -1.17 3.05
CA VAL A 51 16.46 -0.40 2.26
C VAL A 51 15.23 -1.26 1.96
N PHE A 52 15.44 -2.50 1.50
CA PHE A 52 14.34 -3.45 1.24
C PHE A 52 13.59 -3.82 2.51
N ASP A 53 14.29 -4.11 3.62
CA ASP A 53 13.68 -4.42 4.91
C ASP A 53 12.80 -3.26 5.42
N THR A 54 13.26 -2.01 5.21
CA THR A 54 12.51 -0.81 5.57
C THR A 54 11.28 -0.61 4.68
N ALA A 55 11.41 -0.82 3.37
CA ALA A 55 10.26 -0.78 2.46
C ALA A 55 9.23 -1.84 2.84
N TRP A 56 9.68 -3.04 3.22
CA TRP A 56 8.81 -4.12 3.63
C TRP A 56 8.13 -3.87 4.97
N SER A 57 8.85 -3.27 5.93
CA SER A 57 8.31 -2.93 7.26
C SER A 57 7.22 -1.86 7.17
N TRP A 58 7.33 -0.92 6.23
CA TRP A 58 6.25 0.01 5.90
C TRP A 58 5.11 -0.69 5.15
N PHE A 59 5.41 -1.53 4.15
CA PHE A 59 4.41 -2.14 3.27
C PHE A 59 3.47 -3.12 4.00
N LEU A 60 4.03 -4.06 4.78
CA LEU A 60 3.27 -5.14 5.40
C LEU A 60 2.09 -4.70 6.27
N PRO A 61 2.21 -3.71 7.18
CA PRO A 61 1.06 -3.24 7.97
C PRO A 61 0.10 -2.37 7.15
N LEU A 62 0.59 -1.65 6.14
CA LEU A 62 -0.23 -0.79 5.28
C LEU A 62 -1.13 -1.61 4.37
N MET A 63 -0.62 -2.69 3.79
CA MET A 63 -1.34 -3.51 2.80
C MET A 63 -2.72 -3.97 3.27
N PRO A 64 -2.87 -4.74 4.38
CA PRO A 64 -4.18 -5.20 4.82
C PRO A 64 -5.08 -4.02 5.22
N SER A 65 -4.53 -3.01 5.88
CA SER A 65 -5.28 -1.85 6.39
C SER A 65 -5.88 -1.02 5.24
N LEU A 66 -5.07 -0.69 4.24
CA LEU A 66 -5.49 0.09 3.08
C LEU A 66 -6.36 -0.72 2.13
N THR A 67 -6.12 -2.02 1.98
CA THR A 67 -7.03 -2.89 1.23
C THR A 67 -8.42 -2.91 1.86
N LEU A 68 -8.53 -3.14 3.17
CA LEU A 68 -9.83 -3.14 3.85
C LEU A 68 -10.54 -1.79 3.74
N LEU A 69 -9.79 -0.69 3.91
CA LEU A 69 -10.32 0.66 3.74
C LEU A 69 -10.86 0.88 2.32
N CYS A 70 -10.09 0.53 1.29
CA CYS A 70 -10.49 0.69 -0.11
C CYS A 70 -11.70 -0.17 -0.46
N ILE A 71 -11.78 -1.41 0.04
CA ILE A 71 -12.97 -2.27 -0.13
C ILE A 71 -14.19 -1.60 0.49
N GLY A 72 -14.08 -1.15 1.74
CA GLY A 72 -15.19 -0.52 2.47
C GLY A 72 -15.67 0.77 1.82
N VAL A 73 -14.74 1.63 1.39
CA VAL A 73 -15.06 2.90 0.70
C VAL A 73 -15.71 2.61 -0.65
N HIS A 74 -15.14 1.73 -1.47
CA HIS A 74 -15.73 1.41 -2.77
C HIS A 74 -17.14 0.81 -2.64
N TRP A 75 -17.33 -0.11 -1.68
CA TRP A 75 -18.62 -0.70 -1.40
C TRP A 75 -19.66 0.35 -0.94
N LEU A 76 -19.27 1.29 -0.08
CA LEU A 76 -20.15 2.38 0.36
C LEU A 76 -20.52 3.32 -0.79
N LEU A 77 -19.61 3.57 -1.73
CA LEU A 77 -19.89 4.39 -2.91
C LEU A 77 -20.86 3.68 -3.87
N GLU A 78 -20.70 2.38 -4.07
CA GLU A 78 -21.57 1.59 -4.94
C GLU A 78 -23.00 1.47 -4.38
N THR A 79 -23.15 1.28 -3.07
CA THR A 79 -24.48 1.27 -2.41
C THR A 79 -25.20 2.61 -2.59
N ARG A 80 -24.52 3.74 -2.33
CA ARG A 80 -25.10 5.08 -2.52
C ARG A 80 -25.47 5.40 -3.97
N LYS A 81 -24.71 4.90 -4.95
CA LYS A 81 -25.05 5.06 -6.38
C LYS A 81 -26.34 4.33 -6.73
N LYS A 82 -26.53 3.12 -6.19
CA LYS A 82 -27.72 2.31 -6.43
C LYS A 82 -28.98 2.98 -5.87
N ASP A 83 -28.92 3.53 -4.66
CA ASP A 83 -30.06 4.21 -4.01
C ASP A 83 -30.49 5.49 -4.75
N ARG A 84 -29.57 6.16 -5.46
CA ARG A 84 -29.87 7.36 -6.25
C ARG A 84 -30.61 7.05 -7.56
N LEU A 85 -30.52 5.82 -8.06
CA LEU A 85 -31.05 5.41 -9.37
C LEU A 85 -32.39 4.64 -9.26
N SER A 86 -32.86 4.34 -8.05
CA SER A 86 -34.16 3.73 -7.76
C SER A 86 -35.21 4.77 -7.41
#